data_AF-A0A2G5QLB0-F1
#
_entry.id   AF-A0A2G5QLB0-F1
#
_cell.length_a   1.000
_cell.length_b   1.000
_cell.length_c   1.000
_cell.angle_alpha   90.00
_cell.angle_beta   90.00
_cell.angle_gamma   90.00
#
_symmetry.space_group_name_H-M   'P 1'
#
loop_
_entity.id
_entity.type
_entity.pdbx_description
1 polymer ?
#
loop_
_entity_poly.entity_id
_entity_poly.type
_entity_poly.pdbx_seq_one_letter_code
_entity_poly.pdbx_strand_id
1 'polypeptide(L)'
;MIERTSSADFLNDVANHPDVRSALGGHGIIDLSELLRDESNIALVAPEGGFVYVHLGGHVYEVHSMFLPGAKTAVAAARASLAYMFTQTECLEVVTRVPAPNLSALGLVRACGFDKLFTRRGGWTDGTDFTVYGLTLDRWVQRSDVCRREGEAFHELIEAALGHENHPEDEAHDRAAGATALMFKAGKALKAAWTYNKWALIAGYGLITPIGADQMDIGNAVIGLRGDVLEVVKCQ
;
A
#
# COMPACT_ATOMS: atom_id res chain seq x y z
N MET A 1 4.69 1.77 13.81
CA MET A 1 5.06 0.46 13.22
C MET A 1 3.76 -0.27 12.93
N ILE A 2 3.69 -0.99 11.81
CA ILE A 2 2.57 -1.87 11.50
C ILE A 2 3.09 -3.30 11.38
N GLU A 3 2.29 -4.27 11.78
CA GLU A 3 2.68 -5.69 11.76
C GLU A 3 1.55 -6.52 11.18
N ARG A 4 1.90 -7.51 10.35
CA ARG A 4 0.90 -8.49 9.86
C ARG A 4 0.56 -9.47 10.97
N THR A 5 -0.72 -9.74 11.15
CA THR A 5 -1.22 -10.76 12.08
C THR A 5 -2.13 -11.74 11.35
N SER A 6 -2.16 -12.98 11.83
CA SER A 6 -3.21 -13.96 11.54
C SER A 6 -4.13 -14.19 12.74
N SER A 7 -3.78 -13.68 13.93
CA SER A 7 -4.67 -13.68 15.10
C SER A 7 -5.66 -12.51 15.01
N ALA A 8 -6.93 -12.82 15.29
CA ALA A 8 -8.01 -11.86 15.39
C ALA A 8 -8.10 -11.19 16.76
N ASP A 9 -7.40 -11.69 17.79
CA ASP A 9 -7.66 -11.35 19.20
C ASP A 9 -7.64 -9.83 19.45
N PHE A 10 -6.54 -9.17 19.10
CA PHE A 10 -6.40 -7.72 19.29
C PHE A 10 -7.41 -6.91 18.47
N LEU A 11 -7.66 -7.31 17.21
CA LEU A 11 -8.61 -6.59 16.36
C LEU A 11 -10.05 -6.82 16.81
N ASN A 12 -10.37 -7.98 17.37
CA ASN A 12 -11.66 -8.26 18.00
C ASN A 12 -11.85 -7.38 19.24
N ASP A 13 -10.83 -7.20 20.08
CA ASP A 13 -10.90 -6.30 21.23
C ASP A 13 -11.18 -4.85 20.80
N VAL A 14 -10.48 -4.37 19.76
CA VAL A 14 -10.68 -3.03 19.21
C VAL A 14 -12.07 -2.90 18.56
N ALA A 15 -12.48 -3.87 17.74
CA ALA A 15 -13.76 -3.85 17.03
C ALA A 15 -14.96 -3.86 17.97
N ASN A 16 -14.83 -4.53 19.12
CA ASN A 16 -15.90 -4.65 20.12
C ASN A 16 -15.83 -3.58 21.21
N HIS A 17 -14.83 -2.68 21.19
CA HIS A 17 -14.80 -1.54 22.08
C HIS A 17 -16.08 -0.70 21.91
N PRO A 18 -16.79 -0.29 23.00
CA PRO A 18 -18.09 0.37 22.90
C PRO A 18 -18.13 1.59 21.97
N ASP A 19 -17.07 2.41 22.00
CA ASP A 19 -16.94 3.62 21.18
C ASP A 19 -16.50 3.36 19.73
N VAL A 20 -16.04 2.15 19.42
CA VAL A 20 -15.63 1.74 18.06
C VAL A 20 -16.74 0.94 17.40
N ARG A 21 -17.38 0.05 18.16
CA ARG A 21 -18.35 -0.92 17.66
C ARG A 21 -19.51 -0.29 16.91
N SER A 22 -19.99 0.87 17.36
CA SER A 22 -21.10 1.61 16.73
C SER A 22 -20.74 2.16 15.35
N ALA A 23 -19.44 2.39 15.08
CA ALA A 23 -18.95 2.82 13.78
C ALA A 23 -18.71 1.64 12.81
N LEU A 24 -18.71 0.41 13.33
CA LEU A 24 -18.64 -0.82 12.53
C LEU A 24 -20.06 -1.33 12.26
N GLY A 25 -20.34 -1.70 11.01
CA GLY A 25 -21.68 -2.18 10.62
C GLY A 25 -22.12 -3.45 11.36
N GLY A 26 -23.37 -3.87 11.12
CA GLY A 26 -23.93 -5.11 11.69
C GLY A 26 -24.31 -5.01 13.17
N HIS A 27 -24.79 -6.11 13.76
CA HIS A 27 -25.28 -6.19 15.15
C HIS A 27 -24.48 -7.22 15.97
N GLY A 28 -24.48 -7.07 17.31
CA GLY A 28 -23.83 -8.01 18.23
C GLY A 28 -22.30 -7.92 18.26
N ILE A 29 -21.66 -8.90 18.89
CA ILE A 29 -20.20 -9.01 18.96
C ILE A 29 -19.66 -9.35 17.56
N ILE A 30 -18.64 -8.63 17.12
CA ILE A 30 -17.90 -8.94 15.89
C ILE A 30 -16.83 -9.96 16.24
N ASP A 31 -16.77 -11.05 15.46
CA ASP A 31 -15.65 -11.98 15.48
C ASP A 31 -15.01 -12.04 14.09
N LEU A 32 -13.77 -11.55 14.01
CA LEU A 32 -12.97 -11.51 12.80
C LEU A 32 -12.26 -12.85 12.52
N SER A 33 -12.34 -13.84 13.41
CA SER A 33 -11.61 -15.10 13.28
C SER A 33 -11.92 -15.82 11.96
N GLU A 34 -13.20 -15.94 11.58
CA GLU A 34 -13.58 -16.55 10.30
C GLU A 34 -13.05 -15.76 9.09
N LEU A 35 -13.05 -14.43 9.19
CA LEU A 35 -12.54 -13.57 8.11
C LEU A 35 -11.03 -13.73 7.93
N LEU A 36 -10.28 -13.89 9.02
CA LEU A 36 -8.82 -14.06 8.99
C LEU A 36 -8.37 -15.49 8.72
N ARG A 37 -9.28 -16.48 8.68
CA ARG A 37 -8.96 -17.84 8.18
C ARG A 37 -8.72 -17.87 6.68
N ASP A 38 -9.29 -16.92 5.94
CA ASP A 38 -8.98 -16.75 4.52
C ASP A 38 -7.64 -16.02 4.39
N GLU A 39 -6.61 -16.75 4.00
CA GLU A 39 -5.24 -16.22 3.84
C GLU A 39 -5.12 -15.15 2.75
N SER A 40 -6.11 -15.03 1.88
CA SER A 40 -6.16 -13.93 0.91
C SER A 40 -6.51 -12.60 1.59
N ASN A 41 -7.14 -12.61 2.77
CA ASN A 41 -7.34 -11.41 3.57
C ASN A 41 -6.06 -11.06 4.34
N ILE A 42 -5.82 -9.76 4.54
CA ILE A 42 -4.65 -9.25 5.25
C ILE A 42 -5.08 -8.44 6.45
N ALA A 43 -4.67 -8.85 7.65
CA ALA A 43 -4.81 -8.05 8.86
C ALA A 43 -3.47 -7.40 9.24
N LEU A 44 -3.52 -6.10 9.52
CA LEU A 44 -2.37 -5.30 9.95
C LEU A 44 -2.70 -4.61 11.27
N VAL A 45 -1.86 -4.81 12.28
CA VAL A 45 -2.01 -4.21 13.61
C VAL A 45 -1.05 -3.05 13.80
N ALA A 46 -1.50 -2.07 14.58
CA ALA A 46 -0.76 -0.93 15.09
C ALA A 46 -1.07 -0.79 16.59
N PRO A 47 -0.28 -0.03 17.37
CA PRO A 47 -0.44 0.02 18.83
C PRO A 47 -1.85 0.40 19.33
N GLU A 48 -2.60 1.20 18.58
CA GLU A 48 -3.91 1.75 18.98
C GLU A 48 -5.07 1.22 18.12
N GLY A 49 -4.84 0.23 17.26
CA GLY A 49 -5.84 -0.26 16.30
C GLY A 49 -5.25 -1.00 15.12
N GLY A 50 -5.96 -1.05 14.00
CA GLY A 50 -5.45 -1.70 12.82
C GLY A 50 -6.42 -1.69 11.64
N PHE A 51 -6.13 -2.59 10.72
CA PHE A 51 -6.79 -2.69 9.44
C PHE A 51 -7.06 -4.14 9.12
N VAL A 52 -8.21 -4.40 8.52
CA VAL A 52 -8.49 -5.66 7.82
C VAL A 52 -8.74 -5.32 6.36
N TYR A 53 -7.95 -5.93 5.48
CA TYR A 53 -8.08 -5.85 4.04
C TYR A 53 -8.74 -7.13 3.54
N VAL A 54 -9.99 -7.02 3.10
CA VAL A 54 -10.78 -8.11 2.54
C VAL A 54 -10.51 -8.21 1.05
N HIS A 55 -10.05 -9.35 0.56
CA HIS A 55 -9.78 -9.56 -0.84
C HIS A 55 -11.08 -9.66 -1.64
N LEU A 56 -11.24 -8.81 -2.65
CA LEU A 56 -12.40 -8.78 -3.54
C LEU A 56 -12.16 -9.53 -4.87
N GLY A 57 -10.97 -10.09 -5.06
CA GLY A 57 -10.52 -10.64 -6.33
C GLY A 57 -9.78 -9.61 -7.19
N GLY A 58 -9.10 -10.09 -8.25
CA GLY A 58 -8.43 -9.22 -9.22
C GLY A 58 -7.38 -8.26 -8.62
N HIS A 59 -6.74 -8.66 -7.51
CA HIS A 59 -5.79 -7.83 -6.76
C HIS A 59 -6.39 -6.56 -6.14
N VAL A 60 -7.72 -6.55 -5.94
CA VAL A 60 -8.46 -5.46 -5.28
C VAL A 60 -8.81 -5.87 -3.85
N TYR A 61 -8.65 -4.94 -2.92
CA TYR A 61 -8.92 -5.16 -1.50
C TYR A 61 -9.85 -4.08 -0.94
N GLU A 62 -10.86 -4.47 -0.16
CA GLU A 62 -11.63 -3.56 0.66
C GLU A 62 -10.98 -3.39 2.03
N VAL A 63 -10.63 -2.16 2.41
CA VAL A 63 -10.04 -1.88 3.72
C VAL A 63 -11.10 -1.48 4.75
N HIS A 64 -11.00 -2.09 5.93
CA HIS A 64 -11.74 -1.70 7.12
C HIS A 64 -10.74 -1.25 8.20
N SER A 65 -10.76 0.04 8.55
CA SER A 65 -9.94 0.60 9.62
C SER A 65 -10.69 0.62 10.95
N MET A 66 -10.03 0.25 12.04
CA MET A 66 -10.58 0.33 13.39
C MET A 66 -9.49 0.79 14.37
N PHE A 67 -9.78 1.83 15.15
CA PHE A 67 -8.85 2.42 16.09
C PHE A 67 -9.57 2.79 17.37
N LEU A 68 -8.89 2.63 18.50
CA LEU A 68 -9.39 3.04 19.80
C LEU A 68 -9.58 4.57 19.86
N PRO A 69 -10.52 5.07 20.68
CA PRO A 69 -10.71 6.49 20.86
C PRO A 69 -9.42 7.23 21.26
N GLY A 70 -9.16 8.38 20.64
CA GLY A 70 -7.97 9.18 20.92
C GLY A 70 -6.69 8.70 20.26
N ALA A 71 -6.74 7.67 19.40
CA ALA A 71 -5.58 7.17 18.67
C ALA A 71 -4.86 8.29 17.90
N LYS A 72 -3.60 8.53 18.24
CA LYS A 72 -2.78 9.59 17.63
C LYS A 72 -2.03 9.09 16.40
N THR A 73 -1.88 7.78 16.27
CA THR A 73 -1.06 7.15 15.24
C THR A 73 -1.85 6.71 14.00
N ALA A 74 -3.18 6.86 13.98
CA ALA A 74 -4.06 6.31 12.95
C ALA A 74 -3.66 6.71 11.51
N VAL A 75 -3.31 7.98 11.27
CA VAL A 75 -2.90 8.44 9.94
C VAL A 75 -1.54 7.84 9.52
N ALA A 76 -0.57 7.83 10.44
CA ALA A 76 0.74 7.24 10.16
C ALA A 76 0.63 5.73 9.92
N ALA A 77 -0.20 5.05 10.71
CA ALA A 77 -0.50 3.63 10.55
C ALA A 77 -1.20 3.33 9.21
N ALA A 78 -2.15 4.18 8.79
CA ALA A 78 -2.84 4.03 7.50
C ALA A 78 -1.91 4.20 6.30
N ARG A 79 -0.98 5.17 6.36
CA ARG A 79 0.04 5.32 5.32
C ARG A 79 0.97 4.13 5.26
N ALA A 80 1.40 3.62 6.41
CA ALA A 80 2.24 2.45 6.49
C ALA A 80 1.51 1.18 6.00
N SER A 81 0.22 1.02 6.33
CA SER A 81 -0.59 -0.11 5.87
C SER A 81 -0.80 -0.12 4.37
N LEU A 82 -1.01 1.05 3.75
CA LEU A 82 -1.06 1.16 2.29
C LEU A 82 0.29 0.85 1.64
N ALA A 83 1.39 1.35 2.22
CA ALA A 83 2.72 1.01 1.74
C ALA A 83 2.96 -0.51 1.81
N TYR A 84 2.59 -1.16 2.91
CA TYR A 84 2.65 -2.62 3.03
C TYR A 84 1.82 -3.31 1.95
N MET A 85 0.55 -2.94 1.79
CA MET A 85 -0.31 -3.57 0.78
C MET A 85 0.26 -3.43 -0.62
N PHE A 86 0.72 -2.24 -1.01
CA PHE A 86 1.23 -2.00 -2.35
C PHE A 86 2.62 -2.59 -2.60
N THR A 87 3.47 -2.76 -1.57
CA THR A 87 4.85 -3.22 -1.76
C THR A 87 5.06 -4.70 -1.41
N GLN A 88 4.38 -5.20 -0.37
CA GLN A 88 4.58 -6.54 0.20
C GLN A 88 3.54 -7.56 -0.28
N THR A 89 2.49 -7.13 -0.99
CA THR A 89 1.42 -8.02 -1.48
C THR A 89 1.20 -7.84 -2.99
N GLU A 90 0.33 -8.65 -3.57
CA GLU A 90 -0.07 -8.51 -4.98
C GLU A 90 -1.11 -7.39 -5.19
N CYS A 91 -1.52 -6.65 -4.16
CA CYS A 91 -2.54 -5.60 -4.24
C CYS A 91 -2.22 -4.53 -5.30
N LEU A 92 -3.19 -4.25 -6.18
CA LEU A 92 -3.14 -3.18 -7.18
C LEU A 92 -4.13 -2.05 -6.90
N GLU A 93 -5.17 -2.31 -6.10
CA GLU A 93 -6.16 -1.31 -5.72
C GLU A 93 -6.71 -1.58 -4.31
N VAL A 94 -6.85 -0.50 -3.54
CA VAL A 94 -7.55 -0.52 -2.25
C VAL A 94 -8.80 0.33 -2.37
N VAL A 95 -9.94 -0.22 -1.95
CA VAL A 95 -11.22 0.49 -1.88
C VAL A 95 -11.74 0.53 -0.45
N THR A 96 -12.63 1.47 -0.15
CA THR A 96 -13.33 1.50 1.13
C THR A 96 -14.70 2.14 0.99
N ARG A 97 -15.65 1.69 1.80
CA ARG A 97 -16.97 2.31 1.95
C ARG A 97 -16.97 3.17 3.20
N VAL A 98 -17.38 4.42 3.07
CA VAL A 98 -17.49 5.35 4.19
C VAL A 98 -18.96 5.79 4.33
N PRO A 99 -19.65 5.37 5.40
CA PRO A 99 -20.97 5.88 5.73
C PRO A 99 -20.94 7.40 5.92
N ALA A 100 -21.96 8.10 5.44
CA ALA A 100 -22.06 9.57 5.52
C ALA A 100 -21.76 10.17 6.92
N PRO A 101 -22.22 9.60 8.05
CA PRO A 101 -21.95 10.18 9.37
C PRO A 101 -20.53 9.88 9.90
N ASN A 102 -19.77 8.98 9.28
CA ASN A 102 -18.45 8.57 9.79
C ASN A 102 -17.35 9.52 9.29
N LEU A 103 -17.29 10.71 9.90
CA LEU A 103 -16.32 11.75 9.56
C LEU A 103 -14.86 11.34 9.83
N SER A 104 -14.62 10.48 10.82
CA SER A 104 -13.28 9.98 11.15
C SER A 104 -12.71 9.12 10.02
N ALA A 105 -13.51 8.17 9.50
CA ALA A 105 -13.12 7.36 8.34
C ALA A 105 -12.90 8.24 7.09
N LEU A 106 -13.76 9.23 6.86
CA LEU A 106 -13.57 10.20 5.78
C LEU A 106 -12.25 10.99 5.92
N GLY A 107 -11.89 11.36 7.15
CA GLY A 107 -10.62 12.01 7.46
C GLY A 107 -9.42 11.14 7.09
N LEU A 108 -9.43 9.85 7.45
CA LEU A 108 -8.38 8.89 7.09
C LEU A 108 -8.26 8.73 5.57
N VAL A 109 -9.37 8.55 4.87
CA VAL A 109 -9.45 8.43 3.41
C VAL A 109 -8.79 9.63 2.72
N ARG A 110 -9.11 10.85 3.17
CA ARG A 110 -8.51 12.08 2.63
C ARG A 110 -7.02 12.17 2.94
N ALA A 111 -6.61 11.87 4.17
CA ALA A 111 -5.21 11.94 4.59
C ALA A 111 -4.30 10.92 3.86
N CYS A 112 -4.90 9.86 3.33
CA CYS A 112 -4.23 8.82 2.54
C CYS A 112 -4.34 9.02 1.02
N GLY A 113 -5.03 10.08 0.57
CA GLY A 113 -5.10 10.43 -0.84
C GLY A 113 -5.99 9.52 -1.68
N PHE A 114 -7.04 8.93 -1.10
CA PHE A 114 -8.04 8.21 -1.88
C PHE A 114 -8.90 9.16 -2.72
N ASP A 115 -9.28 8.71 -3.91
CA ASP A 115 -10.19 9.42 -4.79
C ASP A 115 -11.64 8.89 -4.61
N LYS A 116 -12.63 9.77 -4.72
CA LYS A 116 -14.05 9.36 -4.68
C LYS A 116 -14.40 8.63 -5.97
N LEU A 117 -14.97 7.43 -5.85
CA LEU A 117 -15.47 6.67 -7.00
C LEU A 117 -16.95 6.97 -7.26
N PHE A 118 -17.81 6.69 -6.28
CA PHE A 118 -19.26 6.94 -6.38
C PHE A 118 -19.92 7.02 -5.00
N THR A 119 -21.17 7.48 -4.97
CA THR A 119 -22.01 7.48 -3.76
C THR A 119 -23.22 6.58 -4.00
N ARG A 120 -23.55 5.70 -3.05
CA ARG A 120 -24.75 4.88 -3.05
C ARG A 120 -25.71 5.39 -1.99
N ARG A 121 -26.93 5.73 -2.43
CA ARG A 121 -28.00 6.14 -1.52
C ARG A 121 -28.69 4.95 -0.87
N GLY A 122 -29.01 5.04 0.41
CA GLY A 122 -29.77 4.01 1.13
C GLY A 122 -29.13 2.63 1.15
N GLY A 123 -27.81 2.54 0.93
CA GLY A 123 -27.14 1.28 0.66
C GLY A 123 -26.51 0.62 1.89
N TRP A 124 -26.44 1.33 3.02
CA TRP A 124 -25.93 0.79 4.28
C TRP A 124 -26.99 -0.03 5.02
N THR A 125 -26.59 -0.78 6.05
CA THR A 125 -27.48 -1.73 6.76
C THR A 125 -28.69 -1.06 7.43
N ASP A 126 -28.56 0.21 7.80
CA ASP A 126 -29.59 1.04 8.42
C ASP A 126 -30.28 2.00 7.43
N GLY A 127 -30.00 1.85 6.13
CA GLY A 127 -30.49 2.77 5.10
C GLY A 127 -29.69 4.07 5.00
N THR A 128 -28.53 4.19 5.65
CA THR A 128 -27.63 5.34 5.49
C THR A 128 -26.96 5.34 4.11
N ASP A 129 -26.71 6.54 3.57
CA ASP A 129 -25.91 6.74 2.36
C ASP A 129 -24.43 6.44 2.65
N PHE A 130 -23.72 5.88 1.68
CA PHE A 130 -22.27 5.72 1.77
C PHE A 130 -21.56 6.13 0.49
N THR A 131 -20.32 6.57 0.63
CA THR A 131 -19.44 6.88 -0.50
C THR A 131 -18.33 5.84 -0.59
N VAL A 132 -18.07 5.36 -1.80
CA VAL A 132 -16.96 4.48 -2.11
C VAL A 132 -15.78 5.32 -2.57
N TYR A 133 -14.63 5.04 -1.97
CA TYR A 133 -13.35 5.65 -2.30
C TYR A 133 -12.37 4.57 -2.77
N GLY A 134 -11.46 4.94 -3.65
CA GLY A 134 -10.44 4.05 -4.20
C GLY A 134 -9.06 4.69 -4.24
N LEU A 135 -8.03 3.87 -4.10
CA LEU A 135 -6.64 4.23 -4.28
C LEU A 135 -5.96 3.12 -5.08
N THR A 136 -5.52 3.44 -6.30
CA THR A 136 -4.76 2.52 -7.14
C THR A 136 -3.28 2.59 -6.81
N LEU A 137 -2.54 1.54 -7.18
CA LEU A 137 -1.09 1.50 -7.05
C LEU A 137 -0.44 2.70 -7.76
N ASP A 138 -0.82 2.99 -9.02
CA ASP A 138 -0.27 4.13 -9.78
C ASP A 138 -0.47 5.46 -9.04
N ARG A 139 -1.67 5.67 -8.46
CA ARG A 139 -1.98 6.88 -7.70
C ARG A 139 -1.19 6.97 -6.40
N TRP A 140 -1.00 5.84 -5.71
CA TRP A 140 -0.16 5.78 -4.53
C TRP A 140 1.29 6.13 -4.88
N VAL A 141 1.87 5.53 -5.93
CA VAL A 141 3.24 5.81 -6.40
C VAL A 141 3.43 7.31 -6.66
N GLN A 142 2.51 7.93 -7.41
CA GLN A 142 2.57 9.35 -7.75
C GLN A 142 2.51 10.30 -6.54
N ARG A 143 1.90 9.89 -5.42
CA ARG A 143 1.66 10.74 -4.24
C ARG A 143 2.55 10.39 -3.04
N SER A 144 3.30 9.29 -3.11
CA SER A 144 3.96 8.68 -1.96
C SER A 144 5.37 9.23 -1.72
N ASP A 145 5.55 10.00 -0.64
CA ASP A 145 6.89 10.51 -0.24
C ASP A 145 7.88 9.40 0.10
N VAL A 146 7.43 8.19 0.43
CA VAL A 146 8.35 7.05 0.60
C VAL A 146 8.87 6.57 -0.75
N CYS A 147 8.05 6.59 -1.81
CA CYS A 147 8.53 6.26 -3.15
C CYS A 147 9.53 7.31 -3.65
N ARG A 148 9.28 8.61 -3.45
CA ARG A 148 10.23 9.66 -3.86
C ARG A 148 11.60 9.46 -3.19
N ARG A 149 11.63 9.35 -1.86
CA ARG A 149 12.89 9.20 -1.10
C ARG A 149 13.63 7.92 -1.45
N GLU A 150 12.91 6.83 -1.69
CA GLU A 150 13.54 5.58 -2.10
C GLU A 150 14.12 5.68 -3.53
N GLY A 151 13.46 6.42 -4.42
CA GLY A 151 13.97 6.71 -5.77
C GLY A 151 15.24 7.53 -5.75
N GLU A 152 15.28 8.59 -4.95
CA GLU A 152 16.47 9.41 -4.72
C GLU A 152 17.64 8.55 -4.23
N ALA A 153 17.41 7.72 -3.20
CA ALA A 153 18.44 6.81 -2.69
C ALA A 153 18.88 5.75 -3.73
N PHE A 154 17.97 5.31 -4.60
CA PHE A 154 18.29 4.41 -5.69
C PHE A 154 19.17 5.11 -6.74
N HIS A 155 18.85 6.34 -7.14
CA HIS A 155 19.67 7.09 -8.09
C HIS A 155 21.06 7.39 -7.54
N GLU A 156 21.18 7.78 -6.26
CA GLU A 156 22.48 7.94 -5.59
C GLU A 156 23.33 6.66 -5.66
N LEU A 157 22.70 5.48 -5.48
CA LEU A 157 23.36 4.18 -5.59
C LEU A 157 23.87 3.92 -7.02
N ILE A 158 23.07 4.23 -8.05
CA ILE A 158 23.45 4.04 -9.46
C ILE A 158 24.57 5.00 -9.86
N GLU A 159 24.44 6.28 -9.53
CA GLU A 159 25.44 7.31 -9.84
C GLU A 159 26.79 7.00 -9.19
N ALA A 160 26.79 6.51 -7.95
CA ALA A 160 28.01 6.11 -7.27
C ALA A 160 28.73 4.93 -7.98
N ALA A 161 27.98 4.07 -8.67
CA ALA A 161 28.53 2.89 -9.34
C ALA A 161 28.90 3.12 -10.82
N LEU A 162 28.11 3.90 -11.55
CA LEU A 162 28.24 4.11 -12.99
C LEU A 162 28.83 5.49 -13.36
N GLY A 163 28.91 6.40 -12.40
CA GLY A 163 29.12 7.82 -12.66
C GLY A 163 27.79 8.53 -12.94
N HIS A 164 27.84 9.87 -12.97
CA HIS A 164 26.64 10.70 -13.09
C HIS A 164 25.94 10.47 -14.44
N GLU A 165 24.67 10.07 -14.41
CA GLU A 165 23.85 10.01 -15.61
C GLU A 165 23.36 11.41 -15.99
N ASN A 166 23.51 11.78 -17.26
CA ASN A 166 23.01 13.05 -17.80
C ASN A 166 21.51 12.94 -18.13
N HIS A 167 20.65 12.65 -17.15
CA HIS A 167 19.20 12.83 -17.31
C HIS A 167 18.72 14.00 -16.45
N PRO A 168 17.71 14.76 -16.91
CA PRO A 168 17.10 15.80 -16.09
C PRO A 168 16.47 15.20 -14.83
N GLU A 169 16.42 15.99 -13.75
CA GLU A 169 15.64 15.64 -12.56
C GLU A 169 14.16 15.50 -12.94
N ASP A 170 13.61 14.30 -12.73
CA ASP A 170 12.22 13.96 -13.02
C ASP A 170 11.60 13.28 -11.79
N GLU A 171 10.82 14.04 -11.01
CA GLU A 171 10.20 13.53 -9.79
C GLU A 171 9.28 12.31 -10.06
N ALA A 172 8.67 12.23 -11.26
CA ALA A 172 7.85 11.08 -11.61
C ALA A 172 8.70 9.81 -11.79
N HIS A 173 9.91 9.98 -12.34
CA HIS A 173 10.89 8.91 -12.47
C HIS A 173 11.39 8.44 -11.11
N ASP A 174 11.75 9.36 -10.21
CA ASP A 174 12.16 9.02 -8.84
C ASP A 174 11.09 8.18 -8.14
N ARG A 175 9.82 8.61 -8.23
CA ARG A 175 8.71 7.87 -7.61
C ARG A 175 8.53 6.48 -8.21
N ALA A 176 8.65 6.33 -9.53
CA ALA A 176 8.56 5.04 -10.21
C ALA A 176 9.72 4.12 -9.82
N ALA A 177 10.95 4.63 -9.82
CA ALA A 177 12.16 3.90 -9.40
C ALA A 177 12.05 3.48 -7.93
N GLY A 178 11.65 4.38 -7.03
CA GLY A 178 11.51 4.06 -5.62
C GLY A 178 10.39 3.07 -5.31
N ALA A 179 9.23 3.15 -5.99
CA ALA A 179 8.20 2.12 -5.86
C ALA A 179 8.71 0.74 -6.28
N THR A 180 9.52 0.70 -7.35
CA THR A 180 10.17 -0.51 -7.87
C THR A 180 11.17 -1.07 -6.86
N ALA A 181 12.03 -0.22 -6.30
CA ALA A 181 12.98 -0.59 -5.26
C ALA A 181 12.28 -1.17 -4.02
N LEU A 182 11.22 -0.53 -3.53
CA LEU A 182 10.43 -1.03 -2.39
C LEU A 182 9.82 -2.41 -2.65
N MET A 183 9.18 -2.60 -3.82
CA MET A 183 8.60 -3.88 -4.21
C MET A 183 9.67 -4.96 -4.40
N PHE A 184 10.81 -4.60 -4.99
CA PHE A 184 11.90 -5.54 -5.21
C PHE A 184 12.51 -6.00 -3.89
N LYS A 185 12.80 -5.09 -2.95
CA LYS A 185 13.21 -5.40 -1.57
C LYS A 185 12.21 -6.29 -0.82
N ALA A 186 10.92 -6.17 -1.15
CA ALA A 186 9.85 -7.01 -0.64
C ALA A 186 9.75 -8.41 -1.31
N GLY A 187 10.69 -8.76 -2.20
CA GLY A 187 10.67 -10.01 -2.97
C GLY A 187 9.60 -10.04 -4.07
N LYS A 188 9.09 -8.88 -4.48
CA LYS A 188 8.05 -8.73 -5.52
C LYS A 188 8.62 -8.30 -6.86
N ALA A 189 9.71 -8.95 -7.31
CA ALA A 189 10.47 -8.56 -8.51
C ALA A 189 9.61 -8.42 -9.77
N LEU A 190 8.69 -9.36 -10.03
CA LEU A 190 7.79 -9.31 -11.20
C LEU A 190 6.85 -8.09 -11.14
N LYS A 191 6.26 -7.82 -9.98
CA LYS A 191 5.38 -6.67 -9.76
C LYS A 191 6.15 -5.35 -9.86
N ALA A 192 7.36 -5.31 -9.31
CA ALA A 192 8.26 -4.18 -9.39
C ALA A 192 8.54 -3.82 -10.86
N ALA A 193 8.99 -4.79 -11.66
CA ALA A 193 9.25 -4.59 -13.08
C ALA A 193 8.01 -4.20 -13.87
N TRP A 194 6.86 -4.86 -13.62
CA TRP A 194 5.60 -4.48 -14.27
C TRP A 194 5.20 -3.03 -13.97
N THR A 195 5.33 -2.61 -12.71
CA THR A 195 4.98 -1.25 -12.26
C THR A 195 5.87 -0.22 -12.94
N TYR A 196 7.19 -0.43 -12.94
CA TYR A 196 8.14 0.46 -13.61
C TYR A 196 7.90 0.50 -15.12
N ASN A 197 7.89 -0.67 -15.77
CA ASN A 197 7.85 -0.79 -17.23
C ASN A 197 6.58 -0.20 -17.83
N LYS A 198 5.44 -0.32 -17.13
CA LYS A 198 4.19 0.32 -17.55
C LYS A 198 4.33 1.84 -17.65
N TRP A 199 4.95 2.47 -16.65
CA TRP A 199 5.21 3.92 -16.67
C TRP A 199 6.31 4.27 -17.67
N ALA A 200 7.44 3.54 -17.65
CA ALA A 200 8.60 3.78 -18.50
C ALA A 200 8.26 3.73 -19.98
N LEU A 201 7.42 2.76 -20.40
CA LEU A 201 6.95 2.65 -21.78
C LEU A 201 6.20 3.90 -22.26
N ILE A 202 5.40 4.51 -21.39
CA ILE A 202 4.62 5.73 -21.73
C ILE A 202 5.54 6.96 -21.69
N ALA A 203 6.47 7.00 -20.76
CA ALA A 203 7.38 8.12 -20.55
C ALA A 203 8.61 8.11 -21.47
N GLY A 204 8.86 7.00 -22.20
CA GLY A 204 9.99 6.85 -23.11
C GLY A 204 11.31 6.44 -22.44
N TYR A 205 11.25 5.87 -21.23
CA TYR A 205 12.42 5.36 -20.51
C TYR A 205 12.74 3.90 -20.89
N GLY A 206 13.98 3.49 -20.61
CA GLY A 206 14.41 2.10 -20.76
C GLY A 206 13.61 1.16 -19.86
N LEU A 207 13.38 -0.07 -20.32
CA LEU A 207 12.67 -1.09 -19.54
C LEU A 207 13.65 -1.89 -18.68
N ILE A 208 13.16 -2.40 -17.55
CA ILE A 208 13.91 -3.27 -16.64
C ILE A 208 13.39 -4.71 -16.72
N THR A 209 14.25 -5.68 -16.43
CA THR A 209 13.93 -7.11 -16.51
C THR A 209 14.38 -7.85 -15.25
N PRO A 210 13.48 -8.54 -14.53
CA PRO A 210 13.88 -9.46 -13.48
C PRO A 210 14.65 -10.62 -14.10
N ILE A 211 15.90 -10.83 -13.67
CA ILE A 211 16.74 -11.95 -14.11
C ILE A 211 16.91 -13.02 -13.02
N GLY A 212 16.41 -12.74 -11.82
CA GLY A 212 16.36 -13.65 -10.68
C GLY A 212 15.34 -13.19 -9.64
N ALA A 213 15.23 -13.94 -8.53
CA ALA A 213 14.38 -13.54 -7.40
C ALA A 213 14.92 -12.29 -6.69
N ASP A 214 16.23 -12.12 -6.73
CA ASP A 214 17.02 -11.11 -6.04
C ASP A 214 17.88 -10.28 -7.00
N GLN A 215 17.64 -10.38 -8.32
CA GLN A 215 18.38 -9.62 -9.35
C GLN A 215 17.47 -9.01 -10.42
N MET A 216 17.79 -7.78 -10.81
CA MET A 216 17.09 -6.98 -11.81
C MET A 216 18.11 -6.39 -12.79
N ASP A 217 17.95 -6.65 -14.09
CA ASP A 217 18.68 -5.95 -15.15
C ASP A 217 17.97 -4.62 -15.45
N ILE A 218 18.69 -3.51 -15.34
CA ILE A 218 18.19 -2.16 -15.62
C ILE A 218 18.74 -1.58 -16.93
N GLY A 219 19.39 -2.42 -17.75
CA GLY A 219 19.93 -2.07 -19.07
C GLY A 219 21.44 -1.80 -19.03
N ASN A 220 21.89 -0.83 -18.25
CA ASN A 220 23.31 -0.50 -18.10
C ASN A 220 23.97 -1.15 -16.86
N ALA A 221 23.17 -1.75 -15.98
CA ALA A 221 23.64 -2.43 -14.80
C ALA A 221 22.69 -3.56 -14.38
N VAL A 222 23.20 -4.44 -13.54
CA VAL A 222 22.41 -5.43 -12.80
C VAL A 222 22.39 -5.01 -11.34
N ILE A 223 21.19 -4.86 -10.79
CA ILE A 223 20.94 -4.57 -9.39
C ILE A 223 20.59 -5.87 -8.67
N GLY A 224 21.18 -6.07 -7.50
CA GLY A 224 20.95 -7.23 -6.65
C GLY A 224 20.48 -6.84 -5.25
N LEU A 225 19.93 -7.81 -4.54
CA LEU A 225 19.64 -7.71 -3.11
C LEU A 225 20.64 -8.53 -2.29
N ARG A 226 21.31 -7.87 -1.34
CA ARG A 226 22.12 -8.54 -0.32
C ARG A 226 21.46 -8.33 1.04
N GLY A 227 20.59 -9.26 1.40
CA GLY A 227 19.66 -9.06 2.52
C GLY A 227 18.54 -8.09 2.09
N ASP A 228 18.40 -6.97 2.80
CA ASP A 228 17.44 -5.90 2.51
C ASP A 228 18.06 -4.68 1.79
N VAL A 229 19.36 -4.76 1.49
CA VAL A 229 20.13 -3.69 0.84
C VAL A 229 20.25 -3.93 -0.66
N LEU A 230 19.99 -2.89 -1.46
CA LEU A 230 20.23 -2.90 -2.89
C LEU A 230 21.71 -2.65 -3.17
N GLU A 231 22.28 -3.40 -4.10
CA GLU A 231 23.65 -3.21 -4.57
C GLU A 231 23.74 -3.31 -6.10
N VAL A 232 24.69 -2.61 -6.69
CA VAL A 232 25.05 -2.79 -8.10
C VAL A 232 25.98 -4.00 -8.21
N VAL A 233 25.49 -5.09 -8.78
CA VAL A 233 26.21 -6.37 -8.88
C VAL A 233 27.17 -6.37 -10.07
N LYS A 234 26.75 -5.72 -11.17
CA LYS A 234 27.52 -5.67 -12.41
C LYS A 234 27.16 -4.44 -13.23
N CYS A 235 28.15 -3.77 -13.78
CA CYS A 235 27.99 -2.73 -14.81
C CYS A 235 28.17 -3.37 -16.19
N GLN A 236 27.40 -2.93 -17.19
CA GLN A 236 27.50 -3.43 -18.57
C GLN A 236 28.45 -2.57 -19.42
#